data_AF-A0A4Q3AE24-F1
#
_entry.id   AF-A0A4Q3AE24-F1
#
_cell.length_a   1.000
_cell.length_b   1.000
_cell.length_c   1.000
_cell.angle_alpha   90.00
_cell.angle_beta   90.00
_cell.angle_gamma   90.00
#
_symmetry.space_group_name_H-M   'P 1'
#
loop_
_entity.id
_entity.type
_entity.pdbx_description
1 polymer ?
#
loop_
_entity_poly.entity_id
_entity_poly.type
_entity_poly.pdbx_seq_one_letter_code
_entity_poly.pdbx_strand_id
1 'polypeptide(L)'
;MKALAFAVALFTVHLHAEETTTGEIGGAKYMIAAPEEWQGKLVMIAHGYRAEDEPLKADIEIDKRFAKPLLDKGWAIASTSYRRNGWIIEDAILDLKALREHVVSTKGEVKRCILVGSSMGGLISTLAAEGAIDNLHGVVAIG
;
A
#
# COMPACT_ATOMS: atom_id res chain seq x y z
N MET A 1 -40.83 -28.02 -30.99
CA MET A 1 -40.60 -26.79 -30.22
C MET A 1 -39.31 -26.99 -29.42
N LYS A 2 -38.25 -26.22 -29.70
CA LYS A 2 -36.95 -26.36 -29.03
C LYS A 2 -36.97 -25.52 -27.75
N ALA A 3 -36.71 -26.14 -26.60
CA ALA A 3 -36.56 -25.43 -25.32
C ALA A 3 -35.19 -24.73 -25.28
N LEU A 4 -35.20 -23.44 -24.97
CA LEU A 4 -34.00 -22.61 -24.80
C LEU A 4 -33.56 -22.70 -23.34
N ALA A 5 -32.38 -23.26 -23.06
CA ALA A 5 -31.82 -23.28 -21.72
C ALA A 5 -31.08 -21.96 -21.44
N PHE A 6 -31.55 -21.21 -20.44
CA PHE A 6 -30.82 -20.07 -19.88
C PHE A 6 -29.75 -20.60 -18.91
N ALA A 7 -28.48 -20.38 -19.23
CA ALA A 7 -27.39 -20.60 -18.29
C ALA A 7 -27.31 -19.40 -17.34
N VAL A 8 -27.65 -19.61 -16.07
CA VAL A 8 -27.37 -18.66 -15.00
C VAL A 8 -25.90 -18.84 -14.61
N ALA A 9 -25.05 -17.87 -14.95
CA ALA A 9 -23.70 -17.82 -14.43
C ALA A 9 -23.76 -17.46 -12.94
N LEU A 10 -23.53 -18.44 -12.07
CA LEU A 10 -23.30 -18.20 -10.65
C LEU A 10 -21.94 -17.52 -10.49
N PHE A 11 -21.94 -16.21 -10.22
CA PHE A 11 -20.77 -15.54 -9.68
C PHE A 11 -20.65 -15.94 -8.21
N THR A 12 -19.66 -16.77 -7.89
CA THR A 12 -19.27 -17.03 -6.50
C THR A 12 -18.74 -15.73 -5.90
N VAL A 13 -19.49 -15.17 -4.96
CA VAL A 13 -19.01 -14.07 -4.11
C VAL A 13 -18.00 -14.67 -3.14
N HIS A 14 -16.71 -14.55 -3.48
CA HIS A 14 -15.65 -14.86 -2.53
C HIS A 14 -15.61 -13.72 -1.52
N LEU A 15 -16.03 -14.00 -0.29
CA LEU A 15 -15.64 -13.18 0.87
C LEU A 15 -14.12 -13.22 0.92
N HIS A 16 -13.47 -12.16 0.46
CA HIS A 16 -12.02 -12.04 0.56
C HIS A 16 -11.69 -11.78 2.02
N ALA A 17 -11.12 -12.78 2.70
CA ALA A 17 -10.54 -12.55 4.01
C ALA A 17 -9.35 -11.59 3.82
N GLU A 18 -9.41 -10.45 4.49
CA GLU A 18 -8.33 -9.47 4.51
C GLU A 18 -7.46 -9.74 5.73
N GLU A 19 -6.18 -10.02 5.51
CA GLU A 19 -5.20 -10.11 6.58
C GLU A 19 -4.56 -8.74 6.78
N THR A 20 -4.60 -8.26 8.01
CA THR A 20 -3.86 -7.07 8.43
C THR A 20 -2.71 -7.50 9.32
N THR A 21 -1.50 -7.09 8.95
CA THR A 21 -0.29 -7.28 9.77
C THR A 21 0.29 -5.93 10.15
N THR A 22 0.81 -5.83 11.38
CA THR A 22 1.46 -4.63 11.90
C THR A 22 2.78 -5.00 12.56
N GLY A 23 3.69 -4.04 12.66
CA GLY A 23 4.98 -4.24 13.30
C GLY A 23 5.88 -3.02 13.16
N GLU A 24 7.18 -3.25 13.23
CA GLU A 24 8.21 -2.22 13.14
C GLU A 24 9.38 -2.68 12.27
N ILE A 25 9.92 -1.76 11.46
CA ILE A 25 11.11 -1.94 10.62
C ILE A 25 12.03 -0.76 10.90
N GLY A 26 13.17 -1.00 11.55
CA GLY A 26 14.19 0.05 11.78
C GLY A 26 13.67 1.28 12.54
N GLY A 27 12.74 1.10 13.49
CA GLY A 27 12.11 2.20 14.22
C GLY A 27 10.85 2.77 13.57
N ALA A 28 10.57 2.43 12.31
CA ALA A 28 9.35 2.83 11.61
C ALA A 28 8.24 1.80 11.82
N LYS A 29 7.08 2.20 12.34
CA LYS A 29 5.91 1.32 12.39
C LYS A 29 5.40 1.05 10.98
N TYR A 30 4.83 -0.13 10.76
CA TYR A 30 4.14 -0.45 9.52
C TYR A 30 2.78 -1.09 9.77
N MET A 31 1.92 -0.98 8.77
CA MET A 31 0.71 -1.77 8.61
C MET A 31 0.61 -2.22 7.16
N ILE A 32 0.31 -3.49 6.95
CA ILE A 32 0.08 -4.09 5.63
C ILE A 32 -1.29 -4.76 5.67
N ALA A 33 -2.20 -4.32 4.81
CA ALA A 33 -3.46 -4.98 4.54
C ALA A 33 -3.37 -5.70 3.20
N ALA A 34 -3.66 -7.00 3.18
CA ALA A 34 -3.61 -7.80 1.96
C ALA A 34 -4.79 -8.79 1.92
N PRO A 35 -5.41 -9.00 0.74
CA PRO A 35 -6.36 -10.09 0.57
C PRO A 35 -5.62 -11.45 0.61
N GLU A 36 -6.32 -12.50 1.01
CA GLU A 36 -5.81 -13.89 1.01
C GLU A 36 -5.20 -14.29 -0.34
N GLU A 37 -5.91 -14.01 -1.44
CA GLU A 37 -5.44 -14.23 -2.81
C GLU A 37 -4.74 -12.99 -3.39
N TRP A 38 -3.64 -12.58 -2.77
CA TRP A 38 -2.86 -11.44 -3.25
C TRP A 38 -2.27 -11.69 -4.65
N GLN A 39 -2.52 -10.75 -5.58
CA GLN A 39 -2.13 -10.88 -6.99
C GLN A 39 -0.75 -10.27 -7.31
N GLY A 40 0.10 -10.03 -6.29
CA GLY A 40 1.42 -9.42 -6.46
C GLY A 40 1.38 -7.91 -6.76
N LYS A 41 0.23 -7.25 -6.54
CA LYS A 41 0.05 -5.81 -6.78
C LYS A 41 0.06 -5.06 -5.45
N LEU A 42 0.88 -4.03 -5.32
CA LEU A 42 1.11 -3.30 -4.08
C LEU A 42 0.86 -1.81 -4.29
N VAL A 43 0.09 -1.22 -3.38
CA VAL A 43 0.07 0.23 -3.15
C VAL A 43 0.82 0.52 -1.87
N MET A 44 1.78 1.45 -1.92
CA MET A 44 2.43 2.01 -0.74
C MET A 44 1.93 3.43 -0.50
N ILE A 45 1.74 3.79 0.77
CA ILE A 45 1.28 5.11 1.18
C ILE A 45 2.46 5.91 1.74
N ALA A 46 2.77 7.04 1.11
CA ALA A 46 3.67 8.06 1.63
C ALA A 46 2.82 9.18 2.26
N HIS A 47 2.71 9.21 3.59
CA HIS A 47 1.93 10.25 4.26
C HIS A 47 2.62 11.62 4.19
N GLY A 48 1.82 12.68 4.37
CA GLY A 48 2.28 14.06 4.44
C GLY A 48 3.01 14.38 5.75
N TYR A 49 3.29 15.67 5.96
CA TYR A 49 3.94 16.15 7.17
C TYR A 49 3.12 15.80 8.43
N ARG A 50 3.82 15.45 9.50
CA ARG A 50 3.30 15.29 10.87
C ARG A 50 4.28 15.99 11.83
N ALA A 51 3.79 16.61 12.90
CA ALA A 51 4.66 17.30 13.84
C ALA A 51 5.59 16.32 14.59
N GLU A 52 6.79 16.77 14.96
CA GLU A 52 7.84 15.92 15.55
C GLU A 52 7.41 15.23 16.86
N ASP A 53 6.53 15.87 17.62
CA ASP A 53 6.01 15.40 18.90
C ASP A 53 4.77 14.48 18.77
N GLU A 54 4.20 14.34 17.57
CA GLU A 54 3.09 13.42 17.33
C GLU A 54 3.53 11.95 17.46
N PRO A 55 2.65 11.04 17.92
CA PRO A 55 2.95 9.62 17.92
C PRO A 55 3.18 9.06 16.51
N LEU A 56 4.16 8.17 16.38
CA LEU A 56 4.34 7.39 15.14
C LEU A 56 3.16 6.44 14.94
N LYS A 57 2.53 6.53 13.76
CA LYS A 57 1.37 5.70 13.35
C LYS A 57 1.44 5.31 11.88
N ALA A 58 1.19 4.05 11.61
CA ALA A 58 1.03 3.50 10.27
C ALA A 58 -0.39 2.98 10.13
N ASP A 59 -1.33 3.88 9.81
CA ASP A 59 -2.75 3.53 9.79
C ASP A 59 -3.23 3.38 8.34
N ILE A 60 -4.05 2.35 8.09
CA ILE A 60 -4.78 2.13 6.85
C ILE A 60 -6.26 1.97 7.19
N GLU A 61 -7.11 2.84 6.64
CA GLU A 61 -8.55 2.73 6.82
C GLU A 61 -9.14 1.76 5.78
N ILE A 62 -9.05 0.46 6.06
CA ILE A 62 -9.34 -0.64 5.11
C ILE A 62 -10.75 -0.58 4.50
N ASP A 63 -11.76 -0.21 5.29
CA ASP A 63 -13.16 -0.17 4.84
C ASP A 63 -13.53 1.10 4.05
N LYS A 64 -12.59 2.03 3.87
CA LYS A 64 -12.87 3.29 3.18
C LYS A 64 -12.63 3.22 1.68
N ARG A 65 -13.17 4.22 0.97
CA ARG A 65 -13.23 4.33 -0.50
C ARG A 65 -11.88 4.17 -1.20
N PHE A 66 -10.77 4.45 -0.52
CA PHE A 66 -9.44 4.25 -1.07
C PHE A 66 -9.02 2.78 -1.01
N ALA A 67 -9.06 2.18 0.18
CA ALA A 67 -8.47 0.87 0.42
C ALA A 67 -9.37 -0.29 -0.05
N LYS A 68 -10.66 -0.26 0.29
CA LYS A 68 -11.57 -1.38 0.05
C LYS A 68 -11.61 -1.85 -1.42
N PRO A 69 -11.75 -0.95 -2.42
CA PRO A 69 -11.80 -1.38 -3.83
C PRO A 69 -10.45 -1.90 -4.36
N LEU A 70 -9.33 -1.54 -3.73
CA LEU A 70 -8.01 -2.06 -4.09
C LEU A 70 -7.85 -3.48 -3.55
N LEU A 71 -8.18 -3.69 -2.27
CA LEU A 71 -8.17 -4.99 -1.60
C LEU A 71 -9.09 -5.99 -2.33
N ASP A 72 -10.32 -5.59 -2.65
CA ASP A 72 -11.29 -6.38 -3.42
C ASP A 72 -10.80 -6.75 -4.83
N LYS A 73 -9.82 -6.02 -5.37
CA LYS A 73 -9.20 -6.27 -6.69
C LYS A 73 -7.86 -7.00 -6.57
N GLY A 74 -7.53 -7.57 -5.42
CA GLY A 74 -6.30 -8.34 -5.23
C GLY A 74 -5.03 -7.49 -5.05
N TRP A 75 -5.16 -6.20 -4.71
CA TRP A 75 -4.01 -5.37 -4.32
C TRP A 75 -3.78 -5.47 -2.81
N ALA A 76 -2.51 -5.49 -2.39
CA ALA A 76 -2.12 -5.20 -1.02
C ALA A 76 -1.88 -3.68 -0.87
N ILE A 77 -2.05 -3.18 0.34
CA ILE A 77 -1.77 -1.80 0.72
C ILE A 77 -0.82 -1.81 1.91
N ALA A 78 0.27 -1.05 1.83
CA ALA A 78 1.26 -0.93 2.88
C ALA A 78 1.45 0.54 3.27
N SER A 79 1.53 0.79 4.57
CA SER A 79 1.76 2.11 5.16
C SER A 79 2.90 2.03 6.16
N THR A 80 3.66 3.11 6.29
CA THR A 80 4.69 3.28 7.31
C THR A 80 4.45 4.59 8.06
N SER A 81 4.84 4.65 9.33
CA SER A 81 4.91 5.91 10.07
C SER A 81 6.13 6.76 9.72
N TYR A 82 7.07 6.21 8.95
CA TYR A 82 8.49 6.55 8.99
C TYR A 82 9.09 6.37 10.39
N ARG A 83 10.43 6.40 10.48
CA ARG A 83 11.18 6.21 11.75
C ARG A 83 11.05 7.39 12.70
N ARG A 84 10.64 8.55 12.19
CA ARG A 84 10.42 9.79 12.94
C ARG A 84 9.47 10.72 12.17
N ASN A 85 8.85 11.68 12.87
CA ASN A 85 8.04 12.73 12.25
C ASN A 85 8.89 13.97 11.90
N GLY A 86 8.25 14.99 11.31
CA GLY A 86 8.89 16.22 10.85
C GLY A 86 9.13 16.27 9.33
N TRP A 87 9.98 17.20 8.90
CA TRP A 87 10.40 17.33 7.50
C TRP A 87 11.56 16.39 7.19
N ILE A 88 11.23 15.14 6.85
CA ILE A 88 12.17 14.01 6.89
C ILE A 88 12.23 13.22 5.58
N ILE A 89 12.38 13.94 4.46
CA ILE A 89 12.29 13.39 3.11
C ILE A 89 13.23 12.20 2.87
N GLU A 90 14.50 12.32 3.27
CA GLU A 90 15.50 11.25 3.07
C GLU A 90 15.19 10.00 3.89
N ASP A 91 14.85 10.18 5.18
CA ASP A 91 14.46 9.06 6.05
C ASP A 91 13.20 8.37 5.52
N ALA A 92 12.21 9.13 5.06
CA ALA A 92 10.98 8.60 4.50
C ALA A 92 11.22 7.73 3.25
N ILE A 93 12.16 8.13 2.38
CA ILE A 93 12.55 7.34 1.20
C ILE A 93 13.18 6.00 1.63
N LEU A 94 14.07 6.02 2.62
CA LEU A 94 14.70 4.79 3.14
C LEU A 94 13.67 3.87 3.81
N ASP A 95 12.74 4.42 4.57
CA ASP A 95 11.70 3.64 5.25
C ASP A 95 10.69 3.04 4.26
N LEU A 96 10.38 3.74 3.16
CA LEU A 96 9.58 3.18 2.06
C LEU A 96 10.32 2.04 1.35
N LYS A 97 11.63 2.16 1.09
CA LYS A 97 12.42 1.04 0.54
C LYS A 97 12.36 -0.18 1.46
N ALA A 98 12.60 0.03 2.75
CA ALA A 98 12.55 -1.05 3.75
C ALA A 98 11.16 -1.68 3.85
N LEU A 99 10.09 -0.89 3.77
CA LEU A 99 8.72 -1.39 3.74
C LEU A 99 8.46 -2.26 2.49
N ARG A 100 8.92 -1.83 1.31
CA ARG A 100 8.76 -2.61 0.08
C ARG A 100 9.52 -3.95 0.18
N GLU A 101 10.74 -3.92 0.68
CA GLU A 101 11.55 -5.13 0.91
C GLU A 101 10.89 -6.08 1.91
N HIS A 102 10.31 -5.53 2.98
CA HIS A 102 9.58 -6.33 3.96
C HIS A 102 8.37 -7.03 3.34
N VAL A 103 7.57 -6.32 2.51
CA VAL A 103 6.47 -6.95 1.76
C VAL A 103 6.99 -8.08 0.86
N VAL A 104 8.09 -7.87 0.14
CA VAL A 104 8.69 -8.90 -0.70
C VAL A 104 9.10 -10.13 0.11
N SER A 105 9.74 -9.93 1.26
CA SER A 105 10.22 -11.03 2.12
C SER A 105 9.10 -11.84 2.76
N THR A 106 7.96 -11.22 3.06
CA THR A 106 6.87 -11.83 3.84
C THR A 106 5.74 -12.37 2.99
N LYS A 107 5.49 -11.75 1.82
CA LYS A 107 4.38 -12.10 0.92
C LYS A 107 4.83 -12.67 -0.43
N GLY A 108 6.09 -12.43 -0.83
CA GLY A 108 6.64 -12.87 -2.11
C GLY A 108 6.75 -11.76 -3.16
N GLU A 109 6.86 -12.13 -4.43
CA GLU A 109 7.18 -11.21 -5.53
C GLU A 109 6.14 -10.08 -5.71
N VAL A 110 6.59 -8.83 -5.66
CA VAL A 110 5.80 -7.65 -6.03
C VAL A 110 5.92 -7.40 -7.54
N LYS A 111 4.90 -7.80 -8.29
CA LYS A 111 4.79 -7.65 -9.75
C LYS A 111 4.41 -6.26 -10.22
N ARG A 112 3.71 -5.50 -9.37
CA ARG A 112 3.36 -4.09 -9.63
C ARG A 112 3.36 -3.32 -8.32
N CYS A 113 4.04 -2.18 -8.29
CA CYS A 113 4.13 -1.34 -7.09
C CYS A 113 3.83 0.11 -7.45
N ILE A 114 2.84 0.72 -6.80
CA ILE A 114 2.47 2.12 -6.97
C ILE A 114 2.67 2.85 -5.64
N LEU A 115 3.37 3.98 -5.65
CA LEU A 115 3.50 4.84 -4.48
C LEU A 115 2.46 5.97 -4.57
N VAL A 116 1.65 6.14 -3.54
CA VAL A 116 0.66 7.22 -3.45
C VAL A 116 1.06 8.13 -2.29
N GLY A 117 1.22 9.42 -2.55
CA GLY A 117 1.57 10.37 -1.51
C GLY A 117 0.89 11.72 -1.64
N SER A 118 0.66 12.36 -0.49
CA SER A 118 0.00 13.67 -0.38
C SER A 118 0.88 14.68 0.37
N SER A 119 0.87 15.94 -0.07
CA SER A 119 1.67 17.04 0.51
C SER A 119 3.18 16.70 0.52
N MET A 120 3.83 16.62 1.68
CA MET A 120 5.20 16.11 1.82
C MET A 120 5.37 14.72 1.16
N GLY A 121 4.36 13.85 1.29
CA GLY A 121 4.32 12.55 0.62
C GLY A 121 4.24 12.66 -0.90
N GLY A 122 3.64 13.74 -1.42
CA GLY A 122 3.65 14.07 -2.85
C GLY A 122 5.06 14.42 -3.34
N LEU A 123 5.81 15.23 -2.58
CA LEU A 123 7.23 15.49 -2.86
C LEU A 123 8.06 14.21 -2.83
N ILE A 124 7.89 13.37 -1.80
CA ILE A 124 8.54 12.05 -1.72
C ILE A 124 8.21 11.19 -2.94
N SER A 125 6.95 11.20 -3.38
CA SER A 125 6.51 10.46 -4.57
C SER A 125 7.14 11.00 -5.87
N THR A 126 7.31 12.31 -6.00
CA THR A 126 8.02 12.91 -7.12
C THR A 126 9.49 12.46 -7.15
N LEU A 127 10.19 12.52 -6.02
CA LEU A 127 11.59 12.05 -5.93
C LEU A 127 11.70 10.54 -6.22
N ALA A 128 10.73 9.76 -5.76
CA ALA A 128 10.67 8.34 -6.08
C ALA A 128 10.54 8.10 -7.59
N ALA A 129 9.74 8.91 -8.30
CA ALA A 129 9.62 8.87 -9.75
C ALA A 129 10.92 9.27 -10.48
N GLU A 130 11.73 10.13 -9.87
CA GLU A 130 13.06 10.53 -10.36
C GLU A 130 14.16 9.49 -10.09
N GLY A 131 13.82 8.37 -9.44
CA GLY A 131 14.74 7.26 -9.20
C GLY A 131 15.22 7.14 -7.76
N ALA A 132 14.66 7.90 -6.82
CA ALA A 132 15.02 7.75 -5.41
C ALA A 132 14.59 6.39 -4.83
N ILE A 133 13.58 5.72 -5.41
CA ILE A 133 13.11 4.39 -5.01
C ILE A 133 13.01 3.48 -6.25
N ASP A 134 13.76 2.39 -6.23
CA ASP A 134 13.77 1.40 -7.30
C ASP A 134 12.51 0.51 -7.32
N ASN A 135 12.24 -0.10 -8.48
CA ASN A 135 11.18 -1.09 -8.65
C ASN A 135 9.74 -0.59 -8.33
N LEU A 136 9.51 0.71 -8.54
CA LEU A 136 8.18 1.30 -8.65
C LEU A 136 7.71 1.28 -10.11
N HIS A 137 6.43 1.05 -10.31
CA HIS A 137 5.78 1.03 -11.62
C HIS A 137 4.99 2.31 -11.90
N GLY A 138 4.87 3.19 -10.90
CA GLY A 138 4.19 4.47 -11.02
C GLY A 138 4.04 5.16 -9.67
N VAL A 139 3.72 6.44 -9.73
CA VAL A 139 3.46 7.27 -8.55
C VAL A 139 2.18 8.08 -8.74
N VAL A 140 1.50 8.38 -7.65
CA VAL A 140 0.41 9.37 -7.58
C VAL A 140 0.83 10.42 -6.56
N ALA A 141 1.28 11.57 -7.06
CA ALA A 141 1.69 12.71 -6.24
C ALA A 141 0.53 13.71 -6.13
N ILE A 142 0.03 13.91 -4.92
CA ILE A 142 -1.08 14.82 -4.61
C ILE A 142 -0.50 16.01 -3.85
N GLY A 143 -0.69 17.22 -4.39
CA GLY A 143 -0.26 18.49 -3.78
C GLY A 143 -1.17 18.93 -2.64
#